data_AF-A0A202BRW1-F1
#
_entry.id   AF-A0A202BRW1-F1
#
_cell.length_a   1.000
_cell.length_b   1.000
_cell.length_c   1.000
_cell.angle_alpha   90.00
_cell.angle_beta   90.00
_cell.angle_gamma   90.00
#
_symmetry.space_group_name_H-M   'P 1'
#
loop_
_entity.id
_entity.type
_entity.pdbx_description
1 polymer ?
#
loop_
_entity_poly.entity_id
_entity_poly.type
_entity_poly.pdbx_seq_one_letter_code
_entity_poly.pdbx_strand_id
1 'polypeptide(L)'
;TILVTHDQEEALSLSDRIGILGCGRLQQLGTPLDVYRTPANQFVAEFIGQVNLLKARASKIQPSSGGYGYETVDFEVYEGVPLTFEINQ
;
A
#
# COMPACT_ATOMS: atom_id res chain seq x y z
N THR A 1 -23.31 13.81 7.04
CA THR A 1 -22.36 14.93 7.27
C THR A 1 -21.15 14.72 6.39
N ILE A 2 -20.51 15.78 5.91
CA ILE A 2 -19.24 15.70 5.19
C ILE A 2 -18.20 16.41 6.05
N LEU A 3 -17.15 15.70 6.41
CA LEU A 3 -15.99 16.23 7.12
C LEU A 3 -14.82 16.30 6.14
N VAL A 4 -14.03 17.36 6.22
CA VAL A 4 -12.78 17.51 5.45
C VAL A 4 -11.69 17.78 6.46
N THR A 5 -10.70 16.88 6.51
CA THR A 5 -9.57 16.96 7.42
C THR A 5 -8.28 16.63 6.67
N HIS A 6 -7.16 17.04 7.24
CA HIS A 6 -5.83 16.62 6.82
C HIS A 6 -5.29 15.48 7.71
N ASP A 7 -6.01 15.15 8.79
CA ASP A 7 -5.66 14.10 9.72
C ASP A 7 -6.25 12.75 9.27
N GLN A 8 -5.37 11.80 9.02
CA GLN A 8 -5.71 10.48 8.52
C GLN A 8 -6.35 9.60 9.60
N GLU A 9 -5.88 9.70 10.86
CA GLU A 9 -6.41 8.91 11.97
C GLU A 9 -7.86 9.30 12.27
N GLU A 10 -8.14 10.61 12.23
CA GLU A 10 -9.49 11.14 12.39
C GLU A 10 -10.42 10.62 11.27
N ALA A 11 -9.96 10.70 10.01
CA ALA A 11 -10.73 10.23 8.86
C ALA A 11 -11.04 8.72 8.96
N LEU A 12 -10.05 7.90 9.34
CA LEU A 12 -10.16 6.44 9.49
C LEU A 12 -11.07 6.02 10.64
N SER A 13 -11.06 6.78 11.74
CA SER A 13 -11.77 6.39 12.98
C SER A 13 -13.22 6.87 13.02
N LEU A 14 -13.54 7.98 12.35
CA LEU A 14 -14.84 8.64 12.46
C LEU A 14 -15.77 8.43 11.27
N SER A 15 -15.24 8.03 10.11
CA SER A 15 -16.00 8.03 8.86
C SER A 15 -16.48 6.64 8.46
N ASP A 16 -17.76 6.51 8.08
CA ASP A 16 -18.25 5.28 7.43
C ASP A 16 -17.63 5.09 6.03
N ARG A 17 -17.30 6.21 5.38
CA ARG A 17 -16.68 6.26 4.05
C ARG A 17 -15.69 7.42 3.95
N ILE A 18 -14.59 7.19 3.26
CA ILE A 18 -13.51 8.16 3.08
C ILE A 18 -13.29 8.39 1.59
N GLY A 19 -13.24 9.66 1.19
CA GLY A 19 -12.79 10.09 -0.12
C GLY A 19 -11.41 10.74 -0.02
N ILE A 20 -10.43 10.21 -0.73
CA ILE A 20 -9.09 10.80 -0.80
C ILE A 20 -8.99 11.67 -2.05
N LEU A 21 -8.59 12.92 -1.85
CA LEU A 21 -8.37 13.90 -2.92
C LEU A 21 -6.87 14.15 -3.09
N GLY A 22 -6.40 14.11 -4.33
CA GLY A 22 -5.01 14.38 -4.71
C GLY A 22 -4.96 15.05 -6.07
N CYS A 23 -4.12 16.09 -6.22
CA CYS A 23 -4.00 16.88 -7.46
C CYS A 23 -5.35 17.38 -8.01
N GLY A 24 -6.27 17.78 -7.12
CA GLY A 24 -7.61 18.26 -7.50
C GLY A 24 -8.56 17.17 -8.03
N ARG A 25 -8.23 15.88 -7.87
CA ARG A 25 -9.06 14.74 -8.31
C ARG A 25 -9.29 13.76 -7.17
N LEU A 26 -10.45 13.11 -7.17
CA LEU A 26 -10.75 12.01 -6.27
C LEU A 26 -9.90 10.80 -6.68
N GLN A 27 -9.03 10.36 -5.77
CA GLN A 27 -8.11 9.24 -5.98
C GLN A 27 -8.79 7.90 -5.63
N GLN A 28 -9.55 7.88 -4.53
CA GLN A 28 -10.32 6.72 -4.10
C GLN A 28 -11.48 7.16 -3.20
N LEU A 29 -12.56 6.40 -3.24
CA LEU A 29 -13.69 6.50 -2.33
C LEU A 29 -14.08 5.09 -1.86
N GLY A 30 -14.07 4.84 -0.56
CA GLY A 30 -14.33 3.51 0.00
C GLY A 30 -14.59 3.54 1.49
N THR A 31 -14.72 2.37 2.12
CA THR A 31 -14.69 2.29 3.59
C THR A 31 -13.26 2.53 4.11
N PRO A 32 -13.07 2.90 5.39
CA PRO A 32 -11.75 3.00 5.99
C PRO A 32 -10.91 1.73 5.77
N LEU A 33 -11.56 0.56 5.89
CA LEU A 33 -10.91 -0.73 5.71
C LEU A 33 -10.45 -0.96 4.27
N ASP A 34 -11.27 -0.61 3.28
CA ASP A 34 -10.92 -0.78 1.86
C ASP A 34 -9.75 0.12 1.48
N VAL A 35 -9.78 1.36 1.95
CA VAL A 35 -8.74 2.37 1.68
C VAL A 35 -7.41 1.97 2.34
N TYR A 36 -7.46 1.35 3.53
CA TYR A 36 -6.28 0.81 4.21
C TYR A 36 -5.74 -0.49 3.60
N ARG A 37 -6.61 -1.47 3.31
CA ARG A 37 -6.19 -2.81 2.86
C ARG A 37 -5.95 -2.91 1.35
N THR A 38 -6.65 -2.10 0.58
CA THR A 38 -6.70 -2.14 -0.89
C THR A 38 -6.64 -0.73 -1.45
N PRO A 39 -5.51 -0.02 -1.25
CA PRO A 39 -5.32 1.29 -1.85
C PRO A 39 -5.35 1.18 -3.39
N ALA A 40 -6.09 2.07 -4.03
CA ALA A 40 -6.33 2.05 -5.48
C ALA A 40 -5.09 2.44 -6.29
N ASN A 41 -4.15 3.17 -5.67
CA ASN A 41 -2.90 3.59 -6.28
C ASN A 41 -1.85 3.90 -5.20
N GLN A 42 -0.62 4.12 -5.65
CA GLN A 42 0.51 4.44 -4.77
C GLN A 42 0.26 5.68 -3.91
N PHE A 43 -0.35 6.74 -4.47
CA PHE A 43 -0.66 7.96 -3.71
C PHE A 43 -1.59 7.66 -2.53
N VAL A 44 -2.63 6.84 -2.73
CA VAL A 44 -3.53 6.44 -1.63
C VAL A 44 -2.81 5.57 -0.60
N ALA A 45 -1.95 4.65 -1.04
CA ALA A 45 -1.16 3.82 -0.14
C ALA A 45 -0.24 4.66 0.75
N GLU A 46 0.47 5.62 0.16
CA GLU A 46 1.34 6.57 0.86
C GLU A 46 0.55 7.56 1.72
N PHE A 47 -0.68 7.89 1.33
CA PHE A 47 -1.55 8.80 2.07
C PHE A 47 -2.15 8.19 3.32
N ILE A 48 -2.30 6.86 3.43
CA ILE A 48 -3.04 6.25 4.56
C ILE A 48 -2.11 5.79 5.69
N GLY A 49 -0.82 5.64 5.41
CA GLY A 49 0.14 5.36 6.46
C GLY A 49 1.54 5.07 5.96
N GLN A 50 2.39 4.65 6.89
CA GLN A 50 3.73 4.16 6.58
C GLN A 50 3.64 2.83 5.82
N VAL A 51 3.91 2.88 4.53
CA VAL A 51 3.93 1.72 3.65
C VAL A 51 5.35 1.43 3.18
N ASN A 52 5.70 0.15 3.13
CA ASN A 52 6.93 -0.30 2.49
C ASN A 52 6.65 -0.55 1.02
N LEU A 53 7.21 0.28 0.14
CA LEU A 53 7.08 0.13 -1.31
C LEU A 53 8.34 -0.53 -1.86
N LEU A 54 8.17 -1.76 -2.37
CA LEU A 54 9.23 -2.54 -2.98
C LEU A 54 9.12 -2.47 -4.50
N LYS A 55 10.15 -1.93 -5.15
CA LYS A 55 10.24 -1.98 -6.61
C LYS A 55 10.63 -3.38 -7.04
N ALA A 56 9.74 -4.01 -7.80
CA ALA A 56 9.99 -5.33 -8.34
C ALA A 56 9.60 -5.41 -9.81
N ARG A 57 10.32 -6.25 -10.55
CA ARG A 57 10.02 -6.65 -11.91
C ARG A 57 9.40 -8.03 -11.86
N ALA A 58 8.30 -8.26 -12.57
CA ALA A 58 7.77 -9.60 -12.73
C ALA A 58 8.83 -10.49 -13.41
N SER A 59 9.19 -11.58 -12.75
CA SER A 59 10.03 -12.64 -13.33
C SER A 59 9.15 -13.66 -14.03
N LYS A 60 9.75 -14.53 -14.86
CA LYS A 60 9.01 -15.61 -15.52
C LYS A 60 8.33 -16.49 -14.47
N ILE A 61 7.02 -16.71 -14.64
CA ILE A 61 6.25 -17.64 -13.82
C ILE A 61 6.91 -19.01 -13.90
N GLN A 62 7.34 -19.55 -12.76
CA GLN A 62 7.73 -20.95 -12.65
C GLN A 62 6.47 -21.78 -12.41
N PRO A 63 5.98 -22.53 -13.41
CA PRO A 63 4.67 -23.19 -13.34
C PRO A 63 4.60 -24.26 -12.24
N SER A 64 5.76 -24.78 -11.81
CA SER A 64 5.88 -25.83 -10.80
C SER A 64 5.49 -25.38 -9.39
N SER A 65 5.49 -24.07 -9.11
CA SER A 65 5.38 -23.54 -7.74
C SER A 65 4.07 -22.78 -7.48
N GLY A 66 3.20 -22.64 -8.48
CA GLY A 66 1.90 -21.93 -8.35
C GLY A 66 1.99 -20.45 -7.98
N GLY A 67 3.19 -19.89 -7.89
CA GLY A 67 3.46 -18.53 -7.42
C GLY A 67 3.90 -17.59 -8.55
N TYR A 68 3.66 -16.30 -8.34
CA TYR A 68 4.27 -15.23 -9.15
C TYR A 68 5.70 -14.98 -8.65
N GLY A 69 6.67 -15.04 -9.56
CA GLY A 69 8.05 -14.67 -9.27
C GLY A 69 8.27 -13.18 -9.48
N TYR A 70 9.01 -12.53 -8.58
CA TYR A 70 9.38 -11.13 -8.69
C TYR A 70 10.88 -10.98 -8.44
N GLU A 71 11.55 -10.18 -9.27
CA GLU A 71 12.95 -9.79 -9.11
C GLU A 71 13.01 -8.34 -8.59
N THR A 72 13.68 -8.12 -7.47
CA THR A 72 13.92 -6.79 -6.90
C THR A 72 15.28 -6.27 -7.34
N VAL A 73 15.39 -4.99 -7.64
CA VAL A 73 16.66 -4.39 -8.12
C VAL A 73 17.54 -3.89 -6.96
N ASP A 74 16.92 -3.59 -5.83
CA ASP A 74 17.55 -2.84 -4.74
C ASP A 74 17.96 -3.72 -3.54
N PHE A 75 17.69 -5.03 -3.59
CA PHE A 75 17.93 -5.96 -2.48
C PHE A 75 18.49 -7.29 -2.99
N GLU A 76 19.54 -7.78 -2.33
CA GLU A 76 20.06 -9.13 -2.52
C GLU A 76 19.39 -10.08 -1.51
N VAL A 77 18.72 -11.11 -2.03
CA VAL A 77 18.06 -12.14 -1.22
C VAL A 77 18.89 -13.42 -1.27
N TYR A 78 19.25 -13.92 -0.09
CA TYR A 78 20.05 -15.14 0.05
C TYR A 78 19.17 -16.28 0.56
N GLU A 79 19.33 -17.47 -0.02
CA GLU A 79 18.59 -18.66 0.39
C GLU A 79 18.90 -19.01 1.86
N GLY A 80 17.86 -19.29 2.66
CA GLY A 80 17.98 -19.61 4.08
C GLY A 80 18.17 -18.39 5.01
N VAL A 81 18.26 -17.17 4.47
CA VAL A 81 18.29 -15.94 5.27
C VAL A 81 16.88 -15.35 5.33
N PRO A 82 16.29 -15.21 6.53
CA PRO A 82 14.97 -14.57 6.66
C PRO A 82 15.04 -13.10 6.22
N LEU A 83 14.04 -12.67 5.46
CA LEU A 83 13.85 -11.26 5.12
C LEU A 83 13.38 -10.50 6.36
N THR A 84 14.28 -9.73 6.98
CA THR A 84 13.94 -8.84 8.09
C THR A 84 13.56 -7.47 7.54
N PHE A 85 12.33 -7.03 7.84
CA PHE A 85 11.88 -5.66 7.55
C PHE A 85 12.02 -4.84 8.84
N GLU A 86 12.99 -3.93 8.87
CA GLU A 86 13.12 -2.95 9.94
C GLU A 86 12.27 -1.71 9.60
N ILE A 87 11.20 -1.48 10.37
CA ILE A 87 10.40 -0.27 10.27
C ILE A 87 11.00 0.74 11.25
N ASN A 88 11.68 1.76 10.72
CA ASN A 88 12.14 2.88 11.53
C ASN A 88 10.94 3.77 11.87
N GLN A 89 10.55 3.80 13.15
CA GLN A 89 9.54 4.73 13.68
C GLN A 89 10.11 6.12 13.90
#